data_AF-A0A3M1PV18-F1
#
_entry.id   AF-A0A3M1PV18-F1
#
_cell.length_a   1.000
_cell.length_b   1.000
_cell.length_c   1.000
_cell.angle_alpha   90.00
_cell.angle_beta   90.00
_cell.angle_gamma   90.00
#
_symmetry.space_group_name_H-M   'P 1'
#
loop_
_entity.id
_entity.type
_entity.pdbx_description
1 polymer ?
#
loop_
_entity_poly.entity_id
_entity_poly.type
_entity_poly.pdbx_seq_one_letter_code
_entity_poly.pdbx_strand_id
1 'polypeptide(L)'
;MSGAAVPAEWRRGRGATINPPDRYAHSHVEVDGDALDRDRQTDGLAPIPTTVTIERPRRIITRNDSPDIPFDRSINPYRGCEHGCLYCYARPSHAYLGFSPGLDFETRLIARPDAPALLRRELARPGYVCRPIALGTNTDPYQPIERR
;
A
#
# COMPACT_ATOMS: atom_id res chain seq x y z
N MET A 1 -11.05 9.85 12.35
CA MET A 1 -11.28 8.53 11.74
C MET A 1 -11.27 7.52 12.86
N SER A 2 -12.42 6.98 13.26
CA SER A 2 -12.45 5.83 14.16
C SER A 2 -12.01 4.60 13.37
N GLY A 3 -11.21 3.75 14.00
CA GLY A 3 -10.73 2.51 13.45
C GLY A 3 -10.33 1.60 14.60
N ALA A 4 -10.44 0.29 14.41
CA ALA A 4 -10.06 -0.65 15.46
C ALA A 4 -8.58 -0.43 15.84
N ALA A 5 -8.30 -0.38 17.14
CA ALA A 5 -6.93 -0.28 17.62
C ALA A 5 -6.18 -1.55 17.23
N VAL A 6 -4.98 -1.40 16.67
CA VAL A 6 -4.11 -2.54 16.40
C VAL A 6 -3.55 -3.02 17.75
N PRO A 7 -3.69 -4.32 18.11
CA PRO A 7 -3.10 -4.89 19.32
C PRO A 7 -1.60 -4.66 19.45
N ALA A 8 -1.09 -4.55 20.67
CA ALA A 8 0.30 -4.14 20.93
C ALA A 8 1.32 -5.15 20.37
N GLU A 9 1.02 -6.43 20.45
CA GLU A 9 1.80 -7.55 19.93
C GLU A 9 1.92 -7.51 18.39
N TRP A 10 0.94 -6.95 17.69
CA TRP A 10 0.98 -6.75 16.24
C TRP A 10 1.70 -5.47 15.81
N ARG A 11 1.99 -4.54 16.73
CA ARG A 11 2.65 -3.25 16.40
C ARG A 11 4.15 -3.38 16.18
N ARG A 12 4.78 -4.48 16.59
CA ARG A 12 6.24 -4.62 16.45
C ARG A 12 6.63 -4.58 14.97
N GLY A 13 7.41 -3.57 14.57
CA GLY A 13 7.83 -3.37 13.17
C GLY A 13 6.74 -2.80 12.26
N ARG A 14 5.64 -2.30 12.83
CA ARG A 14 4.47 -1.74 12.14
C ARG A 14 4.30 -0.29 12.55
N GLY A 15 3.94 0.58 11.61
CA GLY A 15 3.75 2.00 11.93
C GLY A 15 2.31 2.38 12.20
N ALA A 16 1.34 1.64 11.64
CA ALA A 16 -0.07 1.87 11.88
C ALA A 16 -0.49 1.40 13.28
N THR A 17 -1.07 2.29 14.08
CA THR A 17 -1.63 1.96 15.41
C THR A 17 -3.14 1.68 15.38
N ILE A 18 -3.79 2.03 14.28
CA ILE A 18 -5.22 1.80 14.01
C ILE A 18 -5.39 1.18 12.63
N ASN A 19 -6.45 0.39 12.45
CA ASN A 19 -6.85 -0.19 11.18
C ASN A 19 -8.26 0.32 10.79
N PRO A 20 -8.39 1.57 10.30
CA PRO A 20 -9.70 2.11 9.93
C PRO A 20 -10.26 1.37 8.71
N PRO A 21 -11.59 1.30 8.56
CA PRO A 21 -12.20 0.67 7.39
C PRO A 21 -11.82 1.42 6.10
N ASP A 22 -11.94 0.72 4.98
CA ASP A 22 -11.88 1.35 3.66
C ASP A 22 -12.99 2.42 3.54
N ARG A 23 -12.58 3.66 3.21
CA ARG A 23 -13.47 4.81 3.03
C ARG A 23 -14.48 4.61 1.90
N TYR A 24 -14.16 3.80 0.90
CA TYR A 24 -15.01 3.57 -0.27
C TYR A 24 -15.88 2.32 -0.14
N ALA A 25 -15.75 1.55 0.95
CA ALA A 25 -16.61 0.41 1.21
C ALA A 25 -18.04 0.88 1.48
N HIS A 26 -19.03 0.20 0.89
CA HIS A 26 -20.46 0.48 1.13
C HIS A 26 -20.86 0.20 2.59
N SER A 27 -20.21 -0.78 3.22
CA SER A 27 -20.46 -1.19 4.59
C SER A 27 -19.18 -1.73 5.21
N HIS A 28 -18.99 -1.52 6.50
CA HIS A 28 -17.93 -2.14 7.28
C HIS A 28 -18.50 -2.81 8.52
N VAL A 29 -17.70 -3.70 9.11
CA VAL A 29 -18.03 -4.39 10.36
C VAL A 29 -17.18 -3.79 11.46
N GLU A 30 -17.83 -3.36 12.54
CA GLU A 30 -17.17 -2.97 13.77
C GLU A 30 -17.40 -4.05 14.82
N VAL A 31 -16.32 -4.45 15.49
CA VAL A 31 -16.42 -5.35 16.64
C VAL A 31 -16.69 -4.46 17.85
N ASP A 32 -17.90 -4.55 18.38
CA ASP A 32 -18.30 -3.90 19.64
C ASP A 32 -17.75 -4.75 20.81
N GLY A 33 -16.44 -4.67 21.03
CA GLY A 33 -15.78 -5.43 22.08
C GLY A 33 -16.02 -4.81 23.45
N ASP A 34 -16.46 -5.61 24.42
CA ASP A 34 -16.47 -5.17 25.82
C ASP A 34 -15.04 -5.22 26.42
N ALA A 35 -14.86 -4.71 27.64
CA ALA A 35 -13.53 -4.66 28.27
C ALA A 35 -12.91 -6.06 28.50
N LEU A 36 -13.71 -7.12 28.61
CA LEU A 36 -13.26 -8.48 28.84
C LEU A 36 -12.81 -9.17 27.54
N ASP A 37 -13.34 -8.75 26.40
CA ASP A 37 -12.94 -9.23 25.07
C ASP A 37 -11.52 -8.78 24.69
N ARG A 38 -11.10 -7.59 25.16
CA ARG A 38 -9.79 -7.00 24.85
C ARG A 38 -8.63 -7.73 25.54
N ASP A 39 -8.81 -8.12 26.80
CA ASP A 39 -7.75 -8.79 27.58
C ASP A 39 -7.59 -10.27 27.20
N ARG A 40 -8.62 -10.89 26.61
CA ARG A 40 -8.55 -12.29 26.14
C ARG A 40 -7.94 -12.46 24.76
N GLN A 41 -7.93 -11.42 23.93
CA GLN A 41 -7.55 -11.56 22.52
C GLN A 41 -6.04 -11.54 22.29
N THR A 42 -5.23 -10.96 23.17
CA THR A 42 -3.85 -10.56 22.84
C THR A 42 -2.74 -11.52 23.29
N ASP A 43 -3.02 -12.41 24.24
CA ASP A 43 -2.00 -13.32 24.78
C ASP A 43 -1.67 -14.44 23.78
N GLY A 44 -0.49 -14.36 23.18
CA GLY A 44 0.06 -15.39 22.28
C GLY A 44 -0.31 -15.24 20.80
N LEU A 45 -0.87 -14.11 20.36
CA LEU A 45 -1.12 -13.89 18.93
C LEU A 45 0.19 -13.81 18.14
N ALA A 46 0.27 -14.59 17.06
CA ALA A 46 1.37 -14.51 16.12
C ALA A 46 1.39 -13.11 15.43
N PRO A 47 2.58 -12.58 15.08
CA PRO A 47 2.68 -11.36 14.30
C PRO A 47 1.94 -11.50 12.96
N ILE A 48 1.23 -10.45 12.54
CA ILE A 48 0.57 -10.45 11.23
C ILE A 48 1.64 -10.53 10.12
N PRO A 49 1.61 -11.56 9.26
CA PRO A 49 2.54 -11.69 8.17
C PRO A 49 2.25 -10.67 7.08
N THR A 50 3.32 -10.16 6.45
CA THR A 50 3.20 -9.42 5.19
C THR A 50 2.83 -10.39 4.08
N THR A 51 1.74 -10.13 3.37
CA THR A 51 1.26 -10.90 2.21
C THR A 51 1.45 -10.09 0.92
N VAL A 52 1.70 -10.79 -0.19
CA VAL A 52 1.86 -10.17 -1.51
C VAL A 52 0.95 -10.80 -2.52
N THR A 53 0.20 -9.95 -3.22
CA THR A 53 -0.55 -10.34 -4.42
C THR A 53 0.15 -9.81 -5.67
N ILE A 54 0.11 -10.56 -6.77
CA ILE A 54 0.68 -10.12 -8.05
C ILE A 54 -0.38 -9.41 -8.88
N GLU A 55 -0.12 -8.15 -9.28
CA GLU A 55 -0.90 -7.43 -10.28
C GLU A 55 -0.17 -7.46 -11.63
N ARG A 56 -0.92 -7.76 -12.71
CA ARG A 56 -0.41 -7.81 -14.08
C ARG A 56 -1.01 -6.67 -14.91
N PRO A 57 -0.50 -5.44 -14.80
CA PRO A 57 -1.07 -4.31 -15.50
C PRO A 57 -0.69 -4.35 -17.00
N ARG A 58 -1.52 -3.73 -17.85
CA ARG A 58 -1.22 -3.60 -19.30
C ARG A 58 -0.18 -2.52 -19.60
N ARG A 59 0.02 -1.60 -18.66
CA ARG A 59 0.94 -0.44 -18.72
C ARG A 59 1.54 -0.23 -17.35
N ILE A 60 2.76 0.30 -17.29
CA ILE A 60 3.47 0.62 -16.06
C ILE A 60 3.65 2.13 -15.86
N ILE A 61 3.70 2.91 -16.94
CA ILE A 61 3.80 4.38 -16.85
C ILE A 61 2.41 4.95 -16.57
N THR A 62 2.24 5.53 -15.38
CA THR A 62 1.07 6.33 -15.03
C THR A 62 1.30 7.78 -15.43
N ARG A 63 0.25 8.48 -15.87
CA ARG A 63 0.33 9.88 -16.32
C ARG A 63 -0.63 10.75 -15.53
N ASN A 64 -0.25 12.01 -15.36
CA ASN A 64 -1.09 13.05 -14.78
C ASN A 64 -0.83 14.38 -15.50
N ASP A 65 -1.76 15.31 -15.35
CA ASP A 65 -1.74 16.67 -15.89
C ASP A 65 -1.92 17.73 -14.77
N SER A 66 -1.65 17.34 -13.52
CA SER A 66 -1.81 18.25 -12.38
C SER A 66 -0.78 19.37 -12.45
N PRO A 67 -1.20 20.65 -12.31
CA PRO A 67 -0.28 21.78 -12.27
C PRO A 67 0.51 21.84 -10.96
N ASP A 68 0.13 21.06 -9.94
CA ASP A 68 0.67 21.12 -8.58
C ASP A 68 1.90 20.24 -8.37
N ILE A 69 2.23 19.36 -9.32
CA ILE A 69 3.36 18.44 -9.23
C ILE A 69 4.31 18.58 -10.43
N PRO A 70 5.64 18.50 -10.23
CA PRO A 70 6.63 18.82 -11.27
C PRO A 70 6.86 17.70 -12.29
N PHE A 71 6.04 16.65 -12.29
CA PHE A 71 6.19 15.49 -13.17
C PHE A 71 4.85 15.06 -13.79
N ASP A 72 4.88 14.72 -15.09
CA ASP A 72 3.69 14.25 -15.82
C ASP A 72 3.56 12.71 -15.83
N ARG A 73 4.58 11.99 -15.36
CA ARG A 73 4.65 10.54 -15.44
C ARG A 73 5.39 9.90 -14.28
N SER A 74 4.87 8.76 -13.83
CA SER A 74 5.42 8.02 -12.69
C SER A 74 5.33 6.52 -12.87
N ILE A 75 6.16 5.80 -12.10
CA ILE A 75 6.17 4.35 -12.01
C ILE A 75 6.15 3.95 -10.53
N ASN A 76 5.28 2.99 -10.20
CA ASN A 76 5.18 2.37 -8.89
C ASN A 76 5.22 0.85 -9.09
N PRO A 77 6.32 0.17 -8.70
CA PRO A 77 6.44 -1.30 -8.80
C PRO A 77 5.51 -2.04 -7.82
N TYR A 78 5.10 -1.36 -6.75
CA TYR A 78 4.22 -1.91 -5.72
C TYR A 78 2.99 -1.02 -5.49
N ARG A 79 2.02 -1.57 -4.75
CA ARG A 79 1.01 -0.82 -4.01
C ARG A 79 1.06 -1.28 -2.55
N GLY A 80 1.03 -0.33 -1.62
CA GLY A 80 1.38 -0.57 -0.21
C GLY A 80 2.89 -0.57 0.00
N CYS A 81 3.33 -0.34 1.24
CA CYS A 81 4.74 -0.22 1.59
C CYS A 81 5.07 -0.84 2.96
N GLU A 82 5.94 -1.85 2.98
CA GLU A 82 6.35 -2.55 4.22
C GLU A 82 7.17 -1.66 5.17
N HIS A 83 7.69 -0.52 4.71
CA HIS A 83 8.31 0.47 5.59
C HIS A 83 7.33 1.05 6.62
N GLY A 84 6.03 1.07 6.31
CA GLY A 84 4.99 1.35 7.28
C GLY A 84 4.99 2.75 7.89
N CYS A 85 5.67 3.76 7.32
CA CYS A 85 5.70 5.11 7.89
C CYS A 85 4.29 5.62 8.21
N LEU A 86 3.99 5.90 9.48
CA LEU A 86 2.66 6.31 9.94
C LEU A 86 2.17 7.59 9.22
N TYR A 87 3.09 8.50 8.94
CA TYR A 87 2.84 9.79 8.27
C TYR A 87 2.84 9.68 6.73
N CYS A 88 2.92 8.47 6.15
CA CYS A 88 3.00 8.31 4.71
C CYS A 88 1.72 8.80 4.02
N TYR A 89 1.85 9.83 3.18
CA TYR A 89 0.73 10.42 2.45
C TYR A 89 0.06 9.45 1.48
N ALA A 90 0.73 8.37 1.08
CA ALA A 90 0.22 7.38 0.14
C ALA A 90 -0.77 6.40 0.78
N ARG A 91 -0.85 6.32 2.12
CA ARG A 91 -1.75 5.40 2.85
C ARG A 91 -3.20 5.42 2.36
N PRO A 92 -3.85 6.59 2.15
CA PRO A 92 -5.22 6.66 1.64
C PRO A 92 -5.42 6.01 0.27
N SER A 93 -4.36 5.84 -0.54
CA SER A 93 -4.49 5.20 -1.85
C SER A 93 -4.85 3.72 -1.77
N HIS A 94 -4.57 3.05 -0.64
CA HIS A 94 -4.89 1.63 -0.44
C HIS A 94 -6.39 1.38 -0.33
N ALA A 95 -7.16 2.40 0.07
CA ALA A 95 -8.62 2.37 0.10
C ALA A 95 -9.21 2.06 -1.30
N TYR A 96 -8.60 2.56 -2.38
CA TYR A 96 -9.05 2.23 -3.74
C TYR A 96 -8.92 0.75 -4.12
N LEU A 97 -8.23 -0.04 -3.30
CA LEU A 97 -8.07 -1.48 -3.47
C LEU A 97 -9.03 -2.29 -2.58
N GLY A 98 -9.92 -1.63 -1.83
CA GLY A 98 -10.75 -2.29 -0.84
C GLY A 98 -10.02 -2.60 0.47
N PHE A 99 -8.87 -1.94 0.72
CA PHE A 99 -8.03 -2.20 1.90
C PHE A 99 -7.99 -1.00 2.84
N SER A 100 -7.77 -1.28 4.13
CA SER A 100 -7.55 -0.22 5.11
C SER A 100 -6.30 0.61 4.78
N PRO A 101 -6.35 1.95 4.94
CA PRO A 101 -5.15 2.79 4.86
C PRO A 101 -4.23 2.66 6.09
N GLY A 102 -4.65 1.90 7.12
CA GLY A 102 -3.89 1.58 8.32
C GLY A 102 -2.96 0.40 8.13
N LEU A 103 -3.22 -0.69 8.85
CA LEU A 103 -2.33 -1.85 8.90
C LEU A 103 -2.25 -2.60 7.57
N ASP A 104 -3.33 -2.62 6.78
CA ASP A 104 -3.33 -3.29 5.48
C ASP A 104 -2.35 -2.63 4.49
N PHE A 105 -2.09 -1.32 4.59
CA PHE A 105 -1.13 -0.62 3.72
C PHE A 105 0.29 -1.20 3.81
N GLU A 106 0.69 -1.68 4.98
CA GLU A 106 2.05 -2.21 5.24
C GLU A 106 2.12 -3.73 5.37
N THR A 107 0.96 -4.42 5.39
CA THR A 107 0.87 -5.88 5.52
C THR A 107 0.26 -6.57 4.29
N ARG A 108 -0.47 -5.85 3.44
CA ARG A 108 -1.07 -6.37 2.20
C ARG A 108 -0.51 -5.62 1.00
N LEU A 109 0.59 -6.12 0.48
CA LEU A 109 1.28 -5.51 -0.66
C LEU A 109 0.75 -6.08 -1.98
N ILE A 110 0.82 -5.27 -3.03
CA ILE A 110 0.59 -5.71 -4.40
C ILE A 110 1.86 -5.45 -5.20
N ALA A 111 2.44 -6.48 -5.80
CA ALA A 111 3.67 -6.38 -6.58
C ALA A 111 3.38 -6.45 -8.09
N ARG A 112 4.20 -5.74 -8.88
CA ARG A 112 4.18 -5.75 -10.35
C ARG A 112 5.51 -6.25 -10.89
N PRO A 113 5.79 -7.57 -10.80
CA PRO A 113 7.09 -8.13 -11.20
C PRO A 113 7.40 -7.90 -12.69
N ASP A 114 6.36 -7.82 -13.53
CA ASP A 114 6.50 -7.56 -14.96
C ASP A 114 6.81 -6.09 -15.32
N ALA A 115 6.94 -5.20 -14.31
CA ALA A 115 7.20 -3.78 -14.51
C ALA A 115 8.39 -3.46 -15.44
N PRO A 116 9.56 -4.14 -15.33
CA PRO A 116 10.67 -3.88 -16.25
C PRO A 116 10.36 -4.25 -17.70
N ALA A 117 9.66 -5.38 -17.94
CA ALA A 117 9.28 -5.81 -19.27
C ALA A 117 8.23 -4.87 -19.88
N LEU A 118 7.25 -4.44 -19.08
CA LEU A 118 6.27 -3.44 -19.49
C LEU A 118 6.93 -2.11 -19.83
N LEU A 119 7.88 -1.64 -19.00
CA LEU A 119 8.58 -0.39 -19.22
C LEU A 119 9.32 -0.41 -20.56
N ARG A 120 10.09 -1.48 -20.84
CA ARG A 120 10.77 -1.64 -22.13
C ARG A 120 9.80 -1.55 -23.31
N ARG A 121 8.67 -2.26 -23.24
CA ARG A 121 7.63 -2.21 -24.29
C ARG A 121 7.05 -0.81 -24.48
N GLU A 122 6.81 -0.07 -23.39
CA GLU A 122 6.22 1.27 -23.48
C GLU A 122 7.21 2.31 -24.01
N LEU A 123 8.47 2.24 -23.60
CA LEU A 123 9.54 3.12 -24.10
C LEU A 123 9.83 2.88 -25.59
N ALA A 124 9.64 1.66 -26.09
CA ALA A 124 9.88 1.29 -27.48
C ALA A 124 8.75 1.65 -28.45
N ARG A 125 7.63 2.24 -27.97
CA ARG A 125 6.51 2.60 -28.86
C ARG A 125 6.92 3.71 -29.84
N PRO A 126 6.57 3.59 -31.13
CA PRO A 126 6.73 4.70 -32.08
C PRO A 126 6.06 5.97 -31.55
N GLY A 127 6.79 7.08 -31.53
CA GLY A 127 6.30 8.36 -31.01
C GLY A 127 6.42 8.54 -29.49
N TYR A 128 7.05 7.61 -28.75
CA TYR A 128 7.36 7.86 -27.34
C TYR A 128 8.35 9.03 -27.20
N VAL A 129 7.94 10.09 -26.48
CA VAL A 129 8.81 11.23 -26.16
C VAL A 129 9.45 11.00 -24.80
N CYS A 130 10.77 10.86 -24.77
CA CYS A 130 11.54 10.72 -23.54
C CYS A 130 11.40 11.96 -22.65
N ARG A 131 11.03 11.75 -21.39
CA ARG A 131 10.93 12.77 -20.34
C ARG A 131 11.23 12.12 -18.98
N PRO A 132 11.62 12.90 -17.95
CA PRO A 132 11.81 12.38 -16.60
C PRO A 132 10.60 11.56 -16.11
N ILE A 133 10.88 10.49 -15.37
CA ILE A 133 9.85 9.62 -14.77
C ILE A 133 10.08 9.59 -13.27
N ALA A 134 9.07 9.96 -12.49
CA ALA A 134 9.12 9.85 -11.04
C ALA A 134 8.92 8.39 -10.61
N LEU A 135 9.91 7.82 -9.94
CA LEU A 135 9.86 6.44 -9.44
C LEU A 135 9.47 6.44 -7.96
N GLY A 136 8.54 5.59 -7.58
CA GLY A 136 8.18 5.42 -6.17
C GLY A 136 7.40 6.61 -5.60
N THR A 137 6.52 7.19 -6.40
CA THR A 137 5.69 8.32 -5.97
C THR A 137 4.74 7.91 -4.86
N ASN A 138 4.04 6.79 -5.00
CA ASN A 138 2.98 6.35 -4.09
C ASN A 138 3.36 5.11 -3.27
N THR A 139 4.61 4.65 -3.38
CA THR A 139 5.18 3.52 -2.66
C THR A 139 6.69 3.63 -2.69
N ASP A 140 7.39 3.00 -1.75
CA ASP A 140 8.82 2.77 -1.93
C ASP A 140 9.03 1.73 -3.07
N PRO A 141 9.93 1.99 -4.03
CA PRO A 141 10.22 1.07 -5.14
C PRO A 141 11.13 -0.09 -4.74
N TYR A 142 11.78 -0.03 -3.57
CA TYR A 142 12.72 -1.02 -3.04
C TYR A 142 12.31 -1.43 -1.64
N GLN A 143 11.51 -2.49 -1.54
CA GLN A 143 10.89 -2.85 -0.25
C GLN A 143 11.71 -3.88 0.55
N PRO A 144 11.62 -3.87 1.89
CA PRO A 144 12.22 -4.89 2.76
C PRO A 144 11.93 -6.33 2.35
N ILE A 145 10.77 -6.57 1.71
CA ILE A 145 10.36 -7.88 1.24
C ILE A 145 11.29 -8.48 0.18
N GLU A 146 12.07 -7.64 -0.52
CA GLU A 146 13.04 -8.08 -1.53
C GLU A 146 14.28 -8.75 -0.93
N ARG A 147 14.47 -8.68 0.40
CA ARG A 147 15.57 -9.33 1.11
C ARG A 147 15.33 -10.82 1.44
N ARG A 148 14.11 -11.31 1.22
CA ARG A 148 13.69 -12.68 1.53
C ARG A 148 14.00 -13.61 0.37
#